data_AF-A0AAN7J7J4-F1
#
_entry.id   AF-A0AAN7J7J4-F1
#
_cell.length_a   1.000
_cell.length_b   1.000
_cell.length_c   1.000
_cell.angle_alpha   90.00
_cell.angle_beta   90.00
_cell.angle_gamma   90.00
#
_symmetry.space_group_name_H-M   'P 1'
#
loop_
_entity.id
_entity.type
_entity.pdbx_description
1 polymer ?
#
loop_
_entity_poly.entity_id
_entity_poly.type
_entity_poly.pdbx_seq_one_letter_code
_entity_poly.pdbx_strand_id
1 'polypeptide(L)' 'MAANKVGVIYLLLLSSAILLVFNPEIASAKVCPQYCTQDAGYMTCPSSGNKQLNPPCNCCFAPKGCTVYHADGTAICTGT' A
#
# COMPACT_ATOMS: atom_id res chain seq x y z
N MET A 1 22.74 38.54 17.00
CA MET A 1 21.78 38.72 15.88
C MET A 1 20.38 38.47 16.45
N ALA A 2 19.57 39.52 16.61
CA ALA A 2 18.22 39.40 17.15
C ALA A 2 17.30 38.85 16.06
N ALA A 3 17.03 37.55 16.09
CA ALA A 3 16.05 36.98 15.18
C ALA A 3 14.66 37.50 15.58
N ASN A 4 14.01 38.27 14.70
CA ASN A 4 12.65 38.73 14.92
C ASN A 4 11.76 37.48 15.09
N LYS A 5 11.12 37.33 16.26
CA LYS A 5 10.30 36.15 16.60
C LYS A 5 9.28 35.82 15.51
N VAL A 6 8.70 36.84 14.88
CA VAL A 6 7.75 36.70 13.77
C VAL A 6 8.42 36.13 12.51
N GLY A 7 9.64 36.58 12.20
CA GLY A 7 10.42 36.09 11.06
C GLY A 7 10.87 34.64 11.25
N VAL A 8 11.23 34.24 12.48
CA VAL A 8 11.60 32.86 12.80
C VAL A 8 10.39 31.93 12.65
N ILE A 9 9.23 32.32 13.18
CA ILE A 9 8.00 31.53 13.07
C ILE A 9 7.60 31.37 11.59
N TYR A 10 7.67 32.45 10.80
CA TYR A 10 7.36 32.38 9.37
C TYR A 10 8.31 31.45 8.61
N LEU A 11 9.62 31.50 8.91
CA LEU A 11 10.61 30.62 8.30
C LEU A 11 10.37 29.14 8.64
N LEU A 12 9.96 28.85 9.88
CA LEU A 12 9.62 27.50 10.33
C LEU A 12 8.33 26.97 9.68
N LEU A 13 7.33 27.84 9.49
CA LEU A 13 6.09 27.48 8.81
C LEU A 13 6.33 27.17 7.34
N LEU A 14 7.13 28.01 6.65
CA LEU A 14 7.50 27.77 5.25
C LEU A 14 8.29 26.47 5.06
N SER A 15 9.26 26.17 5.93
CA SER A 15 10.05 24.95 5.82
C SER A 15 9.21 23.68 6.03
N SER A 16 8.20 23.73 6.92
CA SER A 16 7.28 22.61 7.15
C SER A 16 6.37 22.30 5.96
N ALA A 17 5.84 23.34 5.30
CA ALA A 17 4.98 23.19 4.12
C ALA A 17 5.76 22.62 2.92
N ILE A 18 7.02 23.02 2.78
CA ILE A 18 7.92 22.55 1.72
C ILE A 18 8.23 21.05 1.88
N LEU A 19 8.48 20.56 3.10
CA LEU A 19 8.73 19.14 3.36
C LEU A 19 7.50 18.24 3.08
N LEU A 20 6.29 18.74 3.31
CA LEU A 20 5.04 18.03 3.00
C LEU A 20 4.79 17.89 1.49
N VAL A 21 5.30 18.81 0.67
CA VAL A 21 5.15 18.81 -0.79
C VAL A 21 6.18 17.89 -1.47
N PHE A 22 7.38 17.74 -0.90
CA PHE A 22 8.46 16.96 -1.52
C PHE A 22 8.42 15.45 -1.27
N ASN A 23 7.54 14.95 -0.40
CA ASN A 23 7.41 13.52 -0.13
C ASN A 23 6.04 12.98 -0.60
N PRO A 24 5.79 12.88 -1.91
CA PRO A 24 4.55 12.30 -2.45
C PRO A 24 4.38 10.82 -2.08
N GLU A 25 5.40 10.18 -1.52
CA GLU A 25 5.40 8.77 -1.12
C GLU A 25 4.56 8.48 0.14
N ILE A 26 4.09 9.50 0.87
CA ILE A 26 3.15 9.31 2.00
C ILE A 26 1.68 9.33 1.53
N ALA A 27 1.41 9.59 0.25
CA ALA A 27 0.03 9.73 -0.24
C ALA A 27 -0.73 8.42 -0.49
N SER A 28 -0.12 7.24 -0.34
CA SER A 28 -0.85 5.97 -0.54
C SER A 28 -0.22 4.78 0.18
N ALA A 29 -0.11 4.85 1.51
CA ALA A 29 0.03 3.62 2.28
C ALA A 29 -1.31 2.87 2.19
N LYS A 30 -1.35 1.72 1.52
CA LYS A 30 -2.55 0.90 1.40
C LYS A 30 -2.97 0.41 2.78
N VAL A 31 -4.03 0.97 3.33
CA VAL A 31 -4.61 0.52 4.61
C VAL A 31 -5.39 -0.75 4.34
N CYS A 32 -4.88 -1.88 4.83
CA CYS A 32 -5.50 -3.18 4.65
C CYS A 32 -6.23 -3.64 5.92
N PRO A 33 -7.39 -4.31 5.78
CA PRO A 33 -7.99 -5.00 6.90
C PRO A 33 -7.05 -6.08 7.43
N GLN A 34 -7.12 -6.33 8.74
CA GLN A 34 -6.27 -7.31 9.42
C GLN A 34 -6.89 -8.72 9.48
N TYR A 35 -8.11 -8.90 8.97
CA TYR A 35 -8.77 -10.22 8.89
C TYR A 35 -8.38 -10.93 7.58
N CYS A 36 -8.26 -12.25 7.64
CA CYS A 36 -7.92 -13.06 6.47
C CYS A 36 -9.15 -13.63 5.76
N THR A 37 -9.04 -13.80 4.45
CA THR A 37 -9.96 -14.56 3.61
C THR A 37 -9.80 -16.03 3.94
N GLN A 38 -10.79 -16.60 4.64
CA GLN A 38 -10.71 -17.96 5.20
C GLN A 38 -10.67 -19.07 4.14
N ASP A 39 -11.19 -18.78 2.96
CA ASP A 39 -11.40 -19.70 1.84
C ASP A 39 -10.40 -19.50 0.70
N ALA A 40 -9.34 -18.70 0.91
CA ALA A 40 -8.27 -18.53 -0.07
C ALA A 40 -7.42 -19.81 -0.16
N GLY A 41 -7.43 -20.45 -1.33
CA GLY A 41 -6.68 -21.68 -1.59
C GLY A 41 -5.28 -21.41 -2.13
N TYR A 42 -5.17 -20.65 -3.21
CA TYR A 42 -3.90 -20.33 -3.86
C TYR A 42 -3.97 -18.98 -4.59
N MET A 43 -2.82 -18.48 -5.03
CA MET A 43 -2.76 -17.34 -5.95
C MET A 43 -1.91 -17.64 -7.17
N THR A 44 -2.17 -16.93 -8.27
CA THR A 44 -1.27 -16.88 -9.43
C THR A 44 -0.86 -15.44 -9.71
N CYS A 45 0.36 -15.27 -10.20
CA CYS A 45 0.92 -13.96 -10.52
C CYS A 45 1.51 -13.98 -11.93
N PRO A 46 1.37 -12.90 -12.72
CA PRO A 46 1.92 -12.84 -14.08
C PRO A 46 3.41 -13.18 -14.14
N SER A 47 4.19 -12.71 -13.16
CA SER A 47 5.63 -12.96 -13.07
C SER A 47 6.01 -14.43 -12.82
N SER A 48 5.09 -15.27 -12.36
CA SER A 48 5.30 -16.69 -12.09
C SER A 48 4.48 -17.60 -13.03
N GLY A 49 3.80 -17.00 -14.02
CA GLY A 49 2.90 -17.70 -14.92
C GLY A 49 1.79 -18.43 -14.18
N ASN A 50 1.62 -19.72 -14.49
CA ASN A 50 0.56 -20.56 -13.95
C ASN A 50 0.93 -21.25 -12.62
N LYS A 51 2.08 -20.92 -12.03
CA LYS A 51 2.49 -21.51 -10.76
C LYS A 51 1.52 -21.07 -9.65
N GLN A 52 0.96 -22.04 -8.93
CA GLN A 52 0.18 -21.79 -7.73
C GLN A 52 1.13 -21.44 -6.58
N LEU A 53 0.90 -20.27 -5.98
CA LEU A 53 1.65 -19.73 -4.85
C LEU A 53 0.75 -19.68 -3.61
N ASN A 54 1.35 -19.63 -2.43
CA ASN A 54 0.61 -19.38 -1.20
C ASN A 54 -0.15 -18.04 -1.33
N PRO A 55 -1.45 -18.02 -1.02
CA PRO A 55 -2.22 -16.80 -1.09
C PRO A 55 -1.85 -15.86 0.05
N PRO A 56 -2.02 -14.55 -0.12
CA PRO A 56 -1.92 -13.59 0.98
C PRO A 56 -3.08 -13.80 1.96
N CYS A 57 -2.95 -13.25 3.17
CA CYS A 57 -4.03 -13.25 4.17
C CYS A 57 -5.35 -12.72 3.58
N ASN A 58 -5.33 -11.62 2.81
CA ASN A 58 -6.50 -11.12 2.11
C ASN A 58 -6.11 -10.39 0.81
N CYS A 59 -7.13 -10.03 0.02
CA CYS A 59 -6.98 -9.36 -1.27
C CYS A 59 -6.23 -8.03 -1.23
N CYS A 60 -6.28 -7.31 -0.11
CA CYS A 60 -5.60 -6.03 -0.01
C CYS A 60 -4.08 -6.19 -0.03
N PHE A 61 -3.58 -7.28 0.57
CA PHE A 61 -2.17 -7.67 0.55
C PHE A 61 -1.75 -8.41 -0.73
N ALA A 62 -2.67 -8.67 -1.67
CA ALA A 62 -2.32 -9.29 -2.93
C ALA A 62 -1.45 -8.33 -3.77
N PRO A 63 -0.29 -8.78 -4.27
CA PRO A 63 0.54 -7.95 -5.14
C PRO A 63 -0.22 -7.59 -6.42
N LYS A 64 0.12 -6.44 -6.99
CA LYS A 64 -0.55 -5.91 -8.18
C LYS A 64 -0.53 -6.94 -9.33
N GLY A 65 -1.70 -7.22 -9.87
CA GLY A 65 -1.91 -8.17 -10.97
C GLY A 65 -1.92 -9.65 -10.56
N CYS A 66 -1.65 -9.99 -9.29
CA CYS A 66 -1.82 -11.36 -8.79
C CYS A 66 -3.28 -11.64 -8.48
N THR A 67 -3.77 -12.81 -8.89
CA THR A 67 -5.15 -13.23 -8.63
C THR A 67 -5.17 -14.31 -7.57
N VAL A 68 -6.00 -14.13 -6.54
CA VAL A 68 -6.25 -15.09 -5.47
C VAL A 68 -7.48 -15.91 -5.82
N TYR A 69 -7.42 -17.22 -5.59
CA TYR A 69 -8.46 -18.19 -5.92
C TYR A 69 -8.85 -18.98 -4.68
N HIS A 70 -10.09 -19.44 -4.67
CA HIS A 70 -10.54 -20.53 -3.81
C HIS A 70 -9.84 -21.84 -4.19
N ALA A 71 -9.96 -22.86 -3.34
CA ALA A 71 -9.41 -24.19 -3.61
C ALA A 71 -10.05 -24.90 -4.84
N ASP A 72 -11.27 -24.53 -5.21
CA ASP A 72 -11.97 -25.02 -6.40
C ASP A 72 -11.54 -24.32 -7.71
N GLY A 73 -10.68 -23.31 -7.61
CA GLY A 73 -10.21 -22.51 -8.75
C GLY A 73 -11.08 -21.30 -9.10
N THR A 74 -12.13 -21.02 -8.32
CA THR A 74 -12.92 -19.80 -8.48
C THR A 74 -12.12 -18.57 -8.06
N ALA A 75 -12.09 -17.52 -8.91
CA ALA A 75 -11.35 -16.30 -8.62
C ALA A 75 -12.04 -15.47 -7.52
N ILE A 76 -11.26 -15.06 -6.52
CA ILE A 76 -11.71 -14.21 -5.40
C ILE A 76 -11.47 -12.74 -5.74
N CYS A 77 -10.23 -12.41 -6.12
CA CYS A 77 -9.81 -11.03 -6.36
C CYS A 77 -8.47 -10.96 -7.10
N THR A 78 -8.20 -9.80 -7.71
CA THR A 78 -6.90 -9.47 -8.30
C THR A 78 -6.32 -8.26 -7.57
N GLY A 79 -5.06 -8.36 -7.15
CA GLY A 79 -4.35 -7.29 -6.46
C GLY A 79 -4.22 -6.03 -7.31
N THR A 80 -4.44 -4.87 -6.70
CA THR A 80 -4.38 -3.54 -7.32
C THR A 80 -3.30 -2.66 -6.72
#